data_AF-A0A829GIS5-F1
#
_entry.id   AF-A0A829GIS5-F1
#
_cell.length_a   1.000
_cell.length_b   1.000
_cell.length_c   1.000
_cell.angle_alpha   90.00
_cell.angle_beta   90.00
_cell.angle_gamma   90.00
#
_symmetry.space_group_name_H-M   'P 1'
#
loop_
_entity.id
_entity.type
_entity.pdbx_description
1 polymer ?
#
loop_
_entity_poly.entity_id
_entity_poly.type
_entity_poly.pdbx_seq_one_letter_code
_entity_poly.pdbx_strand_id
1 'polypeptide(L)'
;PSRGENHYRDYTPDDVVKLQITRNLKAVGLSLNEISMILRMYDAPVTKACREDTLAILQSYREVFKCRAKLDLALSNIALDMTTAIKMQAGDDAMMTLFKKIGALND
;
A
#
# COMPACT_ATOMS: atom_id res chain seq x y z
N PRO A 1 3.63 -23.65 -6.60
CA PRO A 1 2.87 -24.90 -6.70
C PRO A 1 3.65 -26.05 -7.37
N SER A 2 3.56 -27.23 -6.76
CA SER A 2 3.93 -28.49 -7.39
C SER A 2 2.97 -28.80 -8.54
N ARG A 3 3.35 -29.78 -9.37
CA ARG A 3 2.45 -30.33 -10.38
C ARG A 3 2.23 -31.81 -10.11
N GLY A 4 0.99 -32.24 -10.12
CA GLY A 4 0.62 -33.64 -10.00
C GLY A 4 0.94 -34.43 -11.28
N GLU A 5 0.66 -35.72 -11.28
CA GLU A 5 0.92 -36.64 -12.39
C GLU A 5 0.20 -36.25 -13.69
N ASN A 6 -0.93 -35.55 -13.58
CA ASN A 6 -1.69 -35.00 -14.70
C ASN A 6 -1.17 -33.63 -15.20
N HIS A 7 -0.03 -33.16 -14.68
CA HIS A 7 0.60 -31.86 -14.95
C HIS A 7 -0.19 -30.62 -14.54
N TYR A 8 -1.34 -30.76 -13.87
CA TYR A 8 -2.07 -29.62 -13.29
C TYR A 8 -1.33 -29.08 -12.06
N ARG A 9 -1.57 -27.80 -11.76
CA ARG A 9 -0.95 -27.14 -10.60
C ARG A 9 -1.70 -27.54 -9.34
N ASP A 10 -0.99 -28.10 -8.37
CA ASP A 10 -1.52 -28.37 -7.06
C ASP A 10 -1.14 -27.21 -6.14
N TYR A 11 -2.17 -26.52 -5.65
CA TYR A 11 -2.01 -25.42 -4.71
C TYR A 11 -2.17 -25.93 -3.29
N THR A 12 -1.24 -25.54 -2.44
CA THR A 12 -1.21 -25.87 -1.03
C THR A 12 -1.88 -24.78 -0.19
N PRO A 13 -2.23 -25.04 1.08
CA PRO A 13 -2.68 -24.00 2.00
C PRO A 13 -1.66 -22.84 2.14
N ASP A 14 -0.36 -23.12 2.04
CA ASP A 14 0.68 -22.08 2.06
C ASP A 14 0.62 -21.17 0.82
N ASP A 15 0.33 -21.73 -0.37
CA ASP A 15 0.10 -20.92 -1.58
C ASP A 15 -1.09 -19.96 -1.40
N VAL A 16 -2.14 -20.36 -0.67
CA VAL A 16 -3.29 -19.50 -0.34
C VAL A 16 -2.88 -18.36 0.58
N VAL A 17 -2.03 -18.62 1.58
CA VAL A 17 -1.49 -17.58 2.48
C VAL A 17 -0.65 -16.56 1.69
N LYS A 18 0.26 -17.04 0.83
CA LYS A 18 1.07 -16.18 -0.04
C LYS A 18 0.23 -15.34 -1.00
N LEU A 19 -0.86 -15.92 -1.52
CA LEU A 19 -1.82 -15.19 -2.33
C LEU A 19 -2.51 -14.09 -1.52
N GLN A 20 -2.93 -14.35 -0.27
CA GLN A 20 -3.56 -13.35 0.57
C GLN A 20 -2.61 -12.20 0.93
N ILE A 21 -1.35 -12.52 1.25
CA ILE A 21 -0.29 -11.52 1.44
C ILE A 21 -0.16 -10.67 0.19
N THR A 22 -0.05 -11.30 -0.98
CA THR A 22 0.06 -10.61 -2.27
C THR A 22 -1.12 -9.68 -2.52
N ARG A 23 -2.35 -10.13 -2.27
CA ARG A 23 -3.57 -9.32 -2.48
C ARG A 23 -3.59 -8.11 -1.56
N ASN A 24 -3.29 -8.30 -0.27
CA ASN A 24 -3.30 -7.21 0.71
C ASN A 24 -2.23 -6.16 0.38
N LEU A 25 -1.01 -6.60 0.08
CA LEU A 25 0.09 -5.70 -0.27
C LEU A 25 -0.16 -4.99 -1.61
N LYS A 26 -0.80 -5.66 -2.56
CA LYS A 26 -1.20 -5.02 -3.82
C LYS A 26 -2.28 -3.98 -3.62
N ALA A 27 -3.24 -4.23 -2.73
CA ALA A 27 -4.32 -3.29 -2.40
C ALA A 27 -3.80 -1.99 -1.78
N VAL A 28 -2.71 -2.05 -1.01
CA VAL A 28 -2.03 -0.85 -0.47
C VAL A 28 -1.01 -0.24 -1.44
N GLY A 29 -0.96 -0.73 -2.68
CA GLY A 29 -0.19 -0.11 -3.77
C GLY A 29 1.28 -0.52 -3.86
N LEU A 30 1.68 -1.68 -3.33
CA LEU A 30 3.03 -2.19 -3.59
C LEU A 30 3.15 -2.74 -5.03
N SER A 31 4.35 -2.62 -5.59
CA SER A 31 4.74 -3.26 -6.84
C SER A 31 4.94 -4.76 -6.66
N LEU A 32 4.90 -5.52 -7.76
CA LEU A 32 5.15 -6.96 -7.70
C LEU A 32 6.58 -7.30 -7.25
N ASN A 33 7.55 -6.41 -7.51
CA ASN A 33 8.94 -6.58 -7.07
C ASN A 33 9.06 -6.47 -5.55
N GLU A 34 8.43 -5.45 -4.96
CA GLU A 34 8.36 -5.25 -3.51
C GLU A 34 7.66 -6.42 -2.80
N ILE A 35 6.54 -6.89 -3.37
CA ILE A 35 5.82 -8.05 -2.86
C ILE A 35 6.69 -9.32 -2.95
N SER A 36 7.38 -9.53 -4.06
CA SER A 36 8.29 -10.68 -4.22
C SER A 36 9.40 -10.68 -3.18
N MET A 37 9.91 -9.51 -2.79
CA MET A 37 10.94 -9.39 -1.75
C MET A 37 10.38 -9.82 -0.39
N ILE A 38 9.18 -9.36 -0.04
CA ILE A 38 8.50 -9.78 1.21
C ILE A 38 8.22 -11.29 1.23
N LEU A 39 7.76 -11.85 0.11
CA LEU A 39 7.53 -13.30 0.00
C LEU A 39 8.82 -14.12 0.11
N ARG A 40 9.95 -13.61 -0.41
CA ARG A 40 11.26 -14.26 -0.20
C ARG A 40 11.66 -14.27 1.27
N MET A 41 11.34 -13.21 2.01
CA MET A 41 11.61 -13.16 3.45
C MET A 41 10.73 -14.14 4.22
N TYR A 42 9.47 -14.32 3.80
CA TYR A 42 8.57 -15.33 4.35
C TYR A 42 9.12 -16.76 4.16
N ASP A 43 9.74 -17.06 3.02
CA ASP A 43 10.33 -18.36 2.71
C ASP A 43 11.76 -18.56 3.25
N ALA A 44 12.43 -17.50 3.70
CA ALA A 44 13.83 -17.56 4.09
C ALA A 44 14.03 -18.22 5.47
N PRO A 45 15.08 -19.03 5.65
CA PRO A 45 15.45 -19.54 6.97
C PRO A 45 15.79 -18.38 7.91
N VAL A 46 15.30 -18.46 9.16
CA VAL A 46 15.47 -17.40 10.16
C VAL A 46 16.91 -17.40 10.68
N THR A 47 17.77 -16.61 10.04
CA THR A 47 19.14 -16.33 10.49
C THR A 47 19.24 -14.97 11.18
N LYS A 48 20.38 -14.65 11.81
CA LYS A 48 20.60 -13.32 12.41
C LYS A 48 20.60 -12.21 11.34
N ALA A 49 21.31 -12.42 10.22
CA ALA A 49 21.31 -11.50 9.08
C ALA A 49 19.91 -11.29 8.51
N CYS A 50 19.13 -12.38 8.36
CA CYS A 50 17.73 -12.32 7.93
C CYS A 50 16.87 -11.40 8.82
N ARG A 51 17.09 -11.42 10.15
CA ARG A 51 16.36 -10.55 11.08
C ARG A 51 16.70 -9.07 10.93
N GLU A 52 17.98 -8.75 10.74
CA GLU A 52 18.45 -7.37 10.59
C GLU A 52 17.96 -6.75 9.28
N ASP A 53 18.09 -7.47 8.16
CA ASP A 53 17.58 -7.05 6.86
C ASP A 53 16.05 -6.90 6.90
N THR A 54 15.35 -7.87 7.49
CA THR A 54 13.89 -7.83 7.66
C THR A 54 13.45 -6.61 8.45
N LEU A 55 14.14 -6.30 9.54
CA LEU A 55 13.81 -5.14 10.36
C LEU A 55 13.95 -3.83 9.58
N ALA A 56 15.06 -3.65 8.84
CA ALA A 56 15.29 -2.44 8.04
C ALA A 56 14.21 -2.25 6.96
N ILE A 57 13.83 -3.33 6.28
CA ILE A 57 12.79 -3.33 5.25
C ILE A 57 11.43 -2.96 5.85
N LEU A 58 11.05 -3.61 6.96
CA LEU A 58 9.78 -3.34 7.63
C LEU A 58 9.71 -1.91 8.18
N GLN A 59 10.82 -1.36 8.67
CA GLN A 59 10.89 0.04 9.11
C GLN A 59 10.71 1.00 7.93
N SER A 60 11.34 0.74 6.79
CA SER A 60 11.16 1.55 5.58
C SER A 60 9.70 1.54 5.11
N TYR A 61 9.09 0.35 4.98
CA TYR A 61 7.69 0.25 4.56
C TYR A 61 6.73 0.88 5.58
N ARG A 62 7.01 0.78 6.88
CA ARG A 62 6.21 1.44 7.91
C ARG A 62 6.14 2.95 7.69
N GLU A 63 7.26 3.60 7.40
CA GLU A 63 7.26 5.04 7.13
C GLU A 63 6.56 5.35 5.80
N VAL A 64 6.74 4.54 4.75
CA VAL A 64 6.00 4.70 3.49
C VAL A 64 4.48 4.63 3.73
N PHE A 65 4.00 3.63 4.48
CA PHE A 65 2.59 3.49 4.80
C PHE A 65 2.06 4.64 5.63
N LYS A 66 2.88 5.18 6.55
CA LYS A 66 2.53 6.32 7.37
C LYS A 66 2.41 7.61 6.54
N CYS A 67 3.32 7.86 5.60
CA CYS A 67 3.23 9.00 4.68
C CYS A 67 1.99 8.88 3.79
N ARG A 68 1.74 7.69 3.22
CA ARG A 68 0.52 7.43 2.43
C ARG A 68 -0.76 7.70 3.22
N ALA A 69 -0.85 7.16 4.44
CA ALA A 69 -2.03 7.37 5.29
C ALA A 69 -2.27 8.86 5.63
N LYS A 70 -1.21 9.65 5.82
CA LYS A 70 -1.32 11.10 6.01
C LYS A 70 -1.83 11.80 4.77
N LEU A 71 -1.30 11.43 3.60
CA LEU A 71 -1.71 12.00 2.32
C LEU A 71 -3.18 11.68 2.02
N ASP A 72 -3.58 10.41 2.19
CA ASP A 72 -4.96 9.96 1.98
C ASP A 72 -5.94 10.72 2.90
N LEU A 73 -5.57 10.91 4.17
CA LEU A 73 -6.39 11.68 5.11
C LEU A 73 -6.50 13.15 4.69
N ALA A 74 -5.41 13.76 4.25
CA ALA A 74 -5.42 15.15 3.81
C ALA A 74 -6.29 15.35 2.55
N LEU A 75 -6.18 14.45 1.57
CA LEU A 75 -7.02 14.43 0.38
C LEU A 75 -8.49 14.23 0.72
N SER A 76 -8.81 13.30 1.64
CA SER A 76 -10.17 13.07 2.10
C SER A 76 -10.79 14.32 2.73
N ASN A 77 -10.01 15.06 3.54
CA ASN A 77 -10.48 16.30 4.16
C ASN A 77 -10.71 17.41 3.12
N ILE A 78 -9.81 17.57 2.13
CA ILE A 78 -10.01 18.54 1.05
C ILE A 78 -11.26 18.18 0.22
N ALA A 79 -11.50 16.91 -0.06
CA ALA A 79 -12.70 16.47 -0.78
C ALA A 79 -13.99 16.79 0.01
N LEU A 80 -13.95 16.65 1.33
CA LEU A 80 -15.04 17.05 2.20
C LEU A 80 -15.27 18.57 2.18
N ASP A 81 -14.20 19.36 2.27
CA ASP A 81 -14.25 20.82 2.17
C ASP A 81 -14.85 21.26 0.82
N MET A 82 -14.40 20.67 -0.28
CA MET A 82 -14.91 20.94 -1.63
C MET A 82 -16.40 20.59 -1.74
N THR A 83 -16.80 19.44 -1.22
CA THR A 83 -18.21 19.02 -1.20
C THR A 83 -19.08 20.02 -0.43
N THR A 84 -18.57 20.52 0.69
CA THR A 84 -19.26 21.52 1.52
C THR A 84 -19.35 22.86 0.80
N ALA A 85 -18.25 23.33 0.20
CA ALA A 85 -18.20 24.56 -0.57
C ALA A 85 -19.20 24.55 -1.74
N ILE A 86 -19.29 23.45 -2.48
CA ILE A 86 -20.28 23.27 -3.56
C ILE A 86 -21.70 23.35 -3.03
N LYS A 87 -22.02 22.66 -1.93
CA LYS A 87 -23.36 22.70 -1.31
C LYS A 87 -23.75 24.10 -0.84
N MET A 88 -22.77 24.88 -0.39
CA MET A 88 -22.96 26.26 0.06
C MET A 88 -22.90 27.28 -1.07
N GLN A 89 -22.78 26.85 -2.34
CA GLN A 89 -22.63 27.74 -3.51
C GLN A 89 -21.47 28.74 -3.34
N ALA A 90 -20.35 28.26 -2.80
CA ALA A 90 -19.14 29.06 -2.67
C ALA A 90 -18.65 29.57 -4.03
N GLY A 91 -18.12 30.80 -4.06
CA GLY A 91 -17.62 31.41 -5.29
C GLY A 91 -16.34 30.75 -5.81
N ASP A 92 -16.02 31.03 -7.08
CA ASP A 92 -14.91 30.42 -7.83
C ASP A 92 -13.55 30.55 -7.11
N ASP A 93 -13.28 31.67 -6.44
CA ASP A 93 -12.04 31.90 -5.69
C ASP A 93 -11.86 30.91 -4.51
N ALA A 94 -12.96 30.57 -3.83
CA ALA A 94 -12.93 29.60 -2.73
C ALA A 94 -12.64 28.19 -3.25
N MET A 95 -13.24 27.82 -4.39
CA MET A 95 -12.97 26.54 -5.06
C MET A 95 -11.52 26.45 -5.55
N MET A 96 -11.00 27.50 -6.18
CA MET A 96 -9.60 27.55 -6.62
C MET A 96 -8.60 27.46 -5.46
N THR A 97 -8.95 28.02 -4.30
CA THR A 97 -8.14 27.88 -3.09
C THR A 97 -8.07 26.43 -2.62
N LEU A 98 -9.19 25.68 -2.66
CA LEU A 98 -9.21 24.27 -2.31
C LEU A 98 -8.39 23.41 -3.29
N PHE A 99 -8.42 23.71 -4.60
CA PHE A 99 -7.55 23.05 -5.57
C PHE A 99 -6.06 23.31 -5.32
N LYS A 100 -5.69 24.55 -4.98
CA LYS A 100 -4.31 24.90 -4.61
C LYS A 100 -3.83 24.13 -3.37
N LYS A 101 -4.71 23.83 -2.41
CA LYS A 101 -4.35 23.01 -1.24
C LYS A 101 -3.90 21.60 -1.64
N ILE A 102 -4.47 21.02 -2.70
CA ILE A 102 -4.02 19.70 -3.21
C ILE A 102 -2.57 19.78 -3.68
N GLY A 103 -2.22 20.80 -4.48
CA GLY A 103 -0.86 21.00 -4.96
C GLY A 103 0.17 21.38 -3.88
N ALA A 104 -0.30 21.74 -2.68
CA ALA A 104 0.55 22.06 -1.53
C ALA A 104 0.73 20.87 -0.57
N LEU A 105 0.12 19.71 -0.85
CA LEU A 105 0.39 18.48 -0.12
C LEU A 105 1.80 18.00 -0.50
N ASN A 106 2.72 18.03 0.46
CA ASN A 106 4.06 17.46 0.31
C ASN A 106 4.06 16.03 0.88
N ASP A 107 4.81 15.13 0.22
CA ASP A 107 5.16 13.79 0.73
C ASP A 107 6.11 13.86 1.94
#